data_AF-A0A450V0K0-F1
#
_entry.id   AF-A0A450V0K0-F1
#
_cell.length_a   1.000
_cell.length_b   1.000
_cell.length_c   1.000
_cell.angle_alpha   90.00
_cell.angle_beta   90.00
_cell.angle_gamma   90.00
#
_symmetry.space_group_name_H-M   'P 1'
#
loop_
_entity.id
_entity.type
_entity.pdbx_description
1 polymer ?
#
loop_
_entity_poly.entity_id
_entity_poly.type
_entity_poly.pdbx_seq_one_letter_code
_entity_poly.pdbx_strand_id
1 'polypeptide(L)' 'MGIAKITELDLVGLYHEPRIGRNPKTGELVDIPGRYVPYFRPGKELRQRVDETGRRD' A
#
# COMPACT_ATOMS: atom_id res chain seq x y z
N MET A 1 11.76 -0.89 32.04
CA MET A 1 12.27 0.18 31.17
C MET A 1 12.28 -0.34 29.73
N GLY A 2 11.09 -0.60 29.20
CA GLY A 2 10.93 -1.11 27.84
C GLY A 2 11.00 0.08 26.91
N ILE A 3 12.13 0.27 26.23
CA ILE A 3 12.17 1.15 25.08
C ILE A 3 11.23 0.54 24.05
N ALA A 4 10.04 1.12 23.91
CA ALA A 4 9.21 0.86 22.75
C ALA A 4 10.13 1.05 21.54
N LYS A 5 10.24 0.01 20.69
CA LYS A 5 10.87 0.14 19.38
C LYS A 5 10.02 1.15 18.61
N ILE A 6 10.34 2.43 18.76
CA ILE A 6 9.90 3.50 17.88
C ILE A 6 10.72 3.32 16.60
N THR A 7 10.44 2.23 15.88
CA THR A 7 10.62 2.14 14.44
C THR A 7 9.27 2.36 13.74
N GLU A 8 8.19 2.53 14.50
CA GLU A 8 6.81 2.80 14.06
C GLU A 8 6.53 4.29 13.87
N LEU A 9 7.42 5.01 13.17
CA LEU A 9 6.96 6.21 12.49
C LEU A 9 6.47 5.71 11.14
N ASP A 10 5.16 5.68 10.95
CA ASP A 10 4.48 5.36 9.69
C ASP A 10 4.97 6.30 8.59
N LEU A 11 6.13 5.98 8.02
CA LEU A 11 6.64 6.59 6.82
C LEU A 11 5.59 6.31 5.75
N VAL A 12 5.08 7.39 5.19
CA VAL A 12 4.08 7.49 4.12
C VAL A 12 4.54 6.77 2.82
N GLY A 13 5.68 6.05 2.85
CA GLY A 13 6.18 5.20 1.78
C GLY A 13 6.32 3.73 2.22
N LEU A 14 5.53 2.83 1.64
CA LEU A 14 5.70 1.38 1.78
C LEU A 14 6.84 0.92 0.86
N TYR A 15 7.81 0.18 1.39
CA TYR A 15 8.84 -0.45 0.56
C TYR A 15 8.31 -1.73 -0.09
N HIS A 16 8.47 -1.84 -1.40
CA HIS A 16 8.22 -3.07 -2.15
C HIS A 16 9.54 -3.70 -2.58
N GLU A 17 9.70 -4.98 -2.27
CA GLU A 17 10.85 -5.78 -2.67
C GLU A 17 10.85 -6.07 -4.19
N PRO A 18 12.04 -6.22 -4.81
CA PRO A 18 12.13 -6.64 -6.22
C PRO A 18 11.42 -7.97 -6.46
N ARG A 19 10.75 -8.12 -7.62
CA ARG A 19 9.98 -9.32 -7.97
C ARG A 19 9.82 -9.49 -9.48
N ILE A 20 9.45 -10.70 -9.92
CA ILE A 20 9.07 -10.97 -11.31
C ILE A 20 7.57 -10.82 -11.49
N GLY A 21 7.16 -9.97 -12.41
CA GLY A 21 5.77 -9.79 -12.83
C GLY A 21 5.50 -10.40 -14.21
N ARG A 22 4.29 -10.13 -14.73
CA ARG A 22 3.89 -10.47 -16.09
C ARG A 22 3.23 -9.30 -16.76
N ASN A 23 3.48 -9.12 -18.06
CA ASN A 23 2.71 -8.20 -18.88
C ASN A 23 1.28 -8.72 -19.03
N PRO A 24 0.23 -8.01 -18.57
CA PRO A 24 -1.15 -8.49 -18.63
C PRO A 24 -1.66 -8.76 -20.06
N LYS A 25 -1.02 -8.16 -21.08
CA LYS A 25 -1.42 -8.31 -22.49
C LYS A 25 -0.75 -9.52 -23.18
N THR A 26 0.52 -9.79 -22.90
CA THR A 26 1.31 -10.81 -23.62
C THR A 26 1.69 -12.02 -22.76
N GLY A 27 1.65 -11.90 -21.43
CA GLY A 27 2.06 -12.93 -20.49
C GLY A 27 3.57 -13.05 -20.28
N GLU A 28 4.38 -12.26 -21.00
CA GLU A 28 5.83 -12.24 -20.88
C GLU A 28 6.28 -11.84 -19.46
N LEU A 29 7.38 -12.43 -19.01
CA LEU A 29 7.98 -12.12 -17.71
C LEU A 29 8.66 -10.75 -17.75
N VAL A 30 8.50 -9.98 -16.68
CA VAL A 30 9.09 -8.66 -16.52
C VAL A 30 9.72 -8.53 -15.14
N ASP A 31 10.99 -8.13 -15.07
CA ASP A 31 11.67 -7.77 -13.83
C ASP A 31 11.13 -6.46 -13.27
N ILE A 32 10.68 -6.47 -12.02
CA ILE A 32 10.19 -5.29 -11.31
C ILE A 32 11.19 -4.97 -10.19
N PRO A 33 11.93 -3.83 -10.26
CA PRO A 33 12.88 -3.46 -9.23
C PRO A 33 12.18 -3.04 -7.93
N GLY A 34 12.89 -3.19 -6.82
CA GLY A 34 12.43 -2.75 -5.51
C GLY A 34 12.36 -1.22 -5.42
N ARG A 35 11.32 -0.70 -4.78
CA ARG A 35 11.12 0.75 -4.63
C ARG A 35 10.22 1.10 -3.46
N TYR A 36 10.41 2.30 -2.93
CA TYR A 36 9.42 2.93 -2.05
C TYR A 36 8.26 3.46 -2.90
N VAL A 37 7.04 3.16 -2.47
CA VAL A 37 5.82 3.70 -3.08
C VAL A 37 5.03 4.45 -2.03
N PRO A 38 4.37 5.57 -2.39
CA PRO A 38 3.48 6.25 -1.47
C PRO A 38 2.34 5.29 -1.07
N TYR A 39 2.08 5.18 0.23
CA TYR A 39 1.01 4.36 0.76
C TYR A 39 0.01 5.23 1.52
N PHE A 40 -1.23 5.21 1.07
CA PHE A 40 -2.32 5.92 1.71
C PHE A 40 -3.03 4.99 2.70
N ARG A 41 -2.98 5.34 3.99
CA ARG A 41 -3.78 4.70 5.05
C ARG A 41 -5.01 5.56 5.33
N PRO A 42 -6.20 5.20 4.81
CA PRO A 42 -7.41 5.98 5.09
C PRO A 42 -7.73 5.92 6.59
N GLY A 43 -7.99 7.09 7.18
CA GLY A 43 -8.51 7.18 8.54
C GLY A 43 -9.94 6.65 8.65
N LYS A 44 -10.36 6.34 9.87
CA LYS A 44 -11.70 5.79 10.19
C LYS A 44 -12.85 6.63 9.60
N GLU A 45 -12.81 7.95 9.80
CA GLU A 45 -13.85 8.88 9.33
C GLU A 45 -14.02 8.87 7.80
N LEU A 46 -12.90 8.86 7.05
CA LEU A 46 -12.95 8.82 5.59
C LEU A 46 -13.55 7.51 5.10
N ARG A 47 -13.16 6.39 5.71
CA ARG A 47 -13.66 5.07 5.36
C ARG A 47 -15.18 4.97 5.56
N GLN A 48 -15.69 5.43 6.69
CA GLN A 48 -17.13 5.40 6.99
C GLN A 48 -17.95 6.19 5.98
N ARG A 49 -17.52 7.43 5.66
CA ARG A 49 -18.22 8.28 4.68
C ARG A 49 -18.31 7.63 3.30
N VAL A 50 -17.21 7.03 2.82
CA VAL A 50 -17.19 6.36 1.50
C VAL A 50 -18.11 5.13 1.51
N ASP A 51 -18.03 4.29 2.55
CA ASP A 51 -18.83 3.07 2.69
C ASP A 51 -20.34 3.35 2.79
N GLU A 52 -20.75 4.50 3.35
CA GLU A 52 -22.15 4.96 3.36
C GLU A 52 -22.60 5.45 1.98
N THR A 53 -21.71 6.09 1.22
CA THR A 53 -22.06 6.59 -0.12
C THR A 53 -22.23 5.49 -1.15
N GLY A 54 -21.41 4.44 -1.12
CA GLY A 54 -21.43 3.34 -2.10
C GLY A 54 -22.53 2.29 -1.91
N ARG A 55 -23.41 2.44 -0.89
CA ARG A 55 -24.59 1.59 -0.67
C ARG A 55 -25.89 2.19 -1.26
N ARG A 56 -25.80 3.28 -2.02
CA ARG A 56 -26.96 4.01 -2.56
C ARG A 56 -27.33 3.59 -3.99
N ASP A 57 -26.98 2.36 -4.36
CA ASP A 57 -27.31 1.70 -5.63
C ASP A 57 -28.15 0.45 -5.33
#